data_AF-A0A4S4AE35-F1
#
_entry.id   AF-A0A4S4AE35-F1
#
_cell.length_a   1.000
_cell.length_b   1.000
_cell.length_c   1.000
_cell.angle_alpha   90.00
_cell.angle_beta   90.00
_cell.angle_gamma   90.00
#
_symmetry.space_group_name_H-M   'P 1'
#
loop_
_entity.id
_entity.type
_entity.pdbx_description
1 polymer ?
#
loop_
_entity_poly.entity_id
_entity_poly.type
_entity_poly.pdbx_seq_one_letter_code
_entity_poly.pdbx_strand_id
1 'polypeptide(L)'
;MVSSVGNSSGINFVTSVDIKNLDIESAMMLVQSQRAQLLEGQLKTQMEDVSNRNKEIAKLNDLLDKLRTQRPGGTDPEKWGNMGADKAAGREIYAAVKEAGLTMPTGDDEVNEPGTGIYDAKQKTYDTWIEGIKGKIDSLNSTQQLDMIRLQSLTNKRNEAFEIMTNFISKMSKSRESIVGNMR
;
A
#
# COMPACT_ATOMS: atom_id res chain seq x y z
N MET A 1 -61.64 -19.93 51.93
CA MET A 1 -61.84 -18.76 52.80
C MET A 1 -61.10 -17.58 52.18
N VAL A 2 -61.84 -16.51 51.83
CA VAL A 2 -61.46 -15.07 51.84
C VAL A 2 -60.16 -14.69 51.11
N SER A 3 -60.17 -14.25 49.84
CA SER A 3 -60.45 -12.91 49.28
C SER A 3 -59.46 -11.78 49.64
N SER A 4 -58.83 -11.17 48.63
CA SER A 4 -58.77 -9.71 48.49
C SER A 4 -58.46 -9.28 47.06
N VAL A 5 -59.44 -8.64 46.42
CA VAL A 5 -59.29 -7.79 45.24
C VAL A 5 -58.68 -6.46 45.69
N GLY A 6 -57.75 -5.91 44.90
CA GLY A 6 -57.20 -4.57 45.06
C GLY A 6 -56.94 -3.94 43.70
N ASN A 7 -57.94 -3.17 43.24
CA ASN A 7 -57.96 -2.35 42.04
C ASN A 7 -57.05 -1.11 42.18
N SER A 8 -56.29 -0.76 41.14
CA SER A 8 -55.98 0.64 40.84
C SER A 8 -55.69 0.83 39.34
N SER A 9 -56.73 1.24 38.61
CA SER A 9 -56.63 1.96 37.35
C SER A 9 -55.56 3.05 37.40
N GLY A 10 -54.65 3.05 36.44
CA GLY A 10 -53.54 3.99 36.36
C GLY A 10 -53.01 4.14 34.93
N ILE A 11 -53.74 4.92 34.12
CA ILE A 11 -53.18 5.88 33.16
C ILE A 11 -52.56 5.31 31.88
N ASN A 12 -53.32 5.49 30.79
CA ASN A 12 -52.81 5.74 29.45
C ASN A 12 -51.60 6.69 29.47
N PHE A 13 -50.46 6.30 28.92
CA PHE A 13 -49.71 7.19 28.01
C PHE A 13 -48.73 6.38 27.16
N VAL A 14 -49.07 6.28 25.88
CA VAL A 14 -48.16 6.26 24.73
C VAL A 14 -46.69 6.47 25.09
N THR A 15 -45.86 5.44 24.90
CA THR A 15 -44.47 5.56 24.38
C THR A 15 -43.98 4.19 23.89
N SER A 16 -44.73 3.56 23.00
CA SER A 16 -44.17 2.65 21.98
C SER A 16 -43.43 3.42 20.87
N VAL A 17 -43.29 4.74 21.03
CA VAL A 17 -42.60 5.68 20.17
C VAL A 17 -41.44 6.25 20.98
N ASP A 18 -40.29 5.56 21.01
CA ASP A 18 -38.99 6.26 21.12
C ASP A 18 -37.74 5.36 21.03
N ILE A 19 -37.87 4.03 21.17
CA ILE A 19 -36.66 3.19 21.29
C ILE A 19 -36.09 2.78 19.92
N LYS A 20 -36.86 2.89 18.83
CA LYS A 20 -36.42 2.43 17.49
C LYS A 20 -35.74 3.50 16.63
N ASN A 21 -35.90 4.79 16.93
CA ASN A 21 -35.33 5.85 16.11
C ASN A 21 -33.96 6.35 16.60
N LEU A 22 -33.67 6.26 17.91
CA LEU A 22 -32.35 6.63 18.46
C LEU A 22 -31.27 5.56 18.24
N ASP A 23 -31.66 4.30 18.04
CA ASP A 23 -30.73 3.18 17.85
C ASP A 23 -30.26 3.03 16.39
N ILE A 24 -31.16 3.24 15.40
CA ILE A 24 -30.81 3.11 13.98
C ILE A 24 -29.82 4.21 13.55
N GLU A 25 -29.99 5.43 14.05
CA GLU A 25 -29.10 6.55 13.72
C GLU A 25 -27.70 6.36 14.32
N SER A 26 -27.64 5.91 15.56
CA SER A 26 -26.39 5.58 16.26
C SER A 26 -25.70 4.37 15.61
N ALA A 27 -26.46 3.34 15.24
CA ALA A 27 -25.96 2.18 14.50
C ALA A 27 -25.46 2.58 13.11
N MET A 28 -26.16 3.46 12.40
CA MET A 28 -25.73 3.93 11.08
C MET A 28 -24.48 4.81 11.18
N MET A 29 -24.39 5.68 12.18
CA MET A 29 -23.17 6.45 12.46
C MET A 29 -21.99 5.53 12.80
N LEU A 30 -22.22 4.47 13.58
CA LEU A 30 -21.20 3.46 13.88
C LEU A 30 -20.73 2.76 12.60
N VAL A 31 -21.65 2.35 11.72
CA VAL A 31 -21.31 1.70 10.44
C VAL A 31 -20.51 2.64 9.53
N GLN A 32 -20.90 3.92 9.41
CA GLN A 32 -20.14 4.88 8.60
C GLN A 32 -18.78 5.20 9.22
N SER A 33 -18.68 5.26 10.55
CA SER A 33 -17.41 5.41 11.27
C SER A 33 -16.48 4.22 11.01
N GLN A 34 -16.99 2.99 11.12
CA GLN A 34 -16.23 1.77 10.80
C GLN A 34 -15.79 1.75 9.33
N ARG A 35 -16.67 2.12 8.40
CA ARG A 35 -16.33 2.22 6.97
C ARG A 35 -15.20 3.23 6.73
N ALA A 36 -15.26 4.40 7.36
CA ALA A 36 -14.22 5.42 7.25
C ALA A 36 -12.88 4.92 7.82
N GLN A 37 -12.90 4.25 8.97
CA GLN A 37 -11.70 3.64 9.57
C GLN A 37 -11.09 2.57 8.66
N LEU A 38 -11.91 1.71 8.04
CA LEU A 38 -11.45 0.68 7.10
C LEU A 38 -10.84 1.32 5.83
N LEU A 39 -11.48 2.34 5.26
CA LEU A 39 -10.97 3.06 4.09
C LEU A 39 -9.64 3.76 4.40
N GLU A 40 -9.50 4.36 5.58
CA GLU A 40 -8.24 4.98 6.01
C GLU A 40 -7.14 3.92 6.21
N GLY A 41 -7.48 2.76 6.80
CA GLY A 41 -6.55 1.63 6.91
C GLY A 41 -6.07 1.14 5.54
N GLN A 42 -6.98 0.97 4.59
CA GLN A 42 -6.65 0.58 3.22
C GLN A 42 -5.79 1.63 2.51
N LEU A 43 -6.13 2.92 2.68
CA LEU A 43 -5.34 4.03 2.13
C LEU A 43 -3.91 4.01 2.67
N LYS A 44 -3.75 3.83 3.98
CA LYS A 44 -2.44 3.75 4.63
C LYS A 44 -1.61 2.59 4.07
N THR A 45 -2.17 1.39 4.01
CA THR A 45 -1.48 0.22 3.43
C THR A 45 -1.08 0.48 1.98
N GLN A 46 -1.99 1.01 1.17
CA GLN A 46 -1.70 1.31 -0.23
C GLN A 46 -0.60 2.38 -0.39
N MET A 47 -0.54 3.38 0.51
CA MET A 47 0.53 4.38 0.51
C MET A 47 1.88 3.77 0.90
N GLU A 48 1.90 2.85 1.87
CA GLU A 48 3.10 2.11 2.26
C GLU A 48 3.61 1.25 1.09
N ASP A 49 2.72 0.54 0.39
CA ASP A 49 3.06 -0.26 -0.79
C ASP A 49 3.66 0.60 -1.91
N VAL A 50 3.07 1.76 -2.20
CA VAL A 50 3.62 2.72 -3.18
C VAL A 50 4.97 3.25 -2.74
N SER A 51 5.14 3.58 -1.45
CA SER A 51 6.43 4.03 -0.91
C SER A 51 7.52 2.95 -1.05
N ASN A 52 7.19 1.70 -0.73
CA ASN A 52 8.11 0.57 -0.83
C ASN A 52 8.50 0.30 -2.29
N ARG A 53 7.54 0.36 -3.22
CA ARG A 53 7.81 0.25 -4.67
C ARG A 53 8.72 1.36 -5.17
N ASN A 54 8.50 2.60 -4.75
CA ASN A 54 9.39 3.72 -5.10
C ASN A 54 10.84 3.48 -4.64
N LYS A 55 11.02 2.93 -3.43
CA LYS A 55 12.34 2.57 -2.91
C LYS A 55 12.99 1.44 -3.71
N GLU A 56 12.21 0.42 -4.09
CA GLU A 56 12.69 -0.70 -4.89
C GLU A 56 13.11 -0.24 -6.30
N ILE A 57 12.30 0.57 -6.96
CA ILE A 57 12.63 1.16 -8.27
C ILE A 57 13.91 2.01 -8.17
N ALA A 58 14.06 2.82 -7.11
CA ALA A 58 15.27 3.61 -6.90
C ALA A 58 16.52 2.72 -6.75
N LYS A 59 16.44 1.65 -5.94
CA LYS A 59 17.53 0.67 -5.80
C LYS A 59 17.89 0.01 -7.13
N LEU A 60 16.88 -0.39 -7.91
CA LEU A 60 17.10 -1.04 -9.20
C LEU A 60 17.70 -0.08 -10.24
N ASN A 61 17.29 1.19 -10.24
CA ASN A 61 17.89 2.22 -11.10
C ASN A 61 19.36 2.47 -10.75
N ASP A 62 19.69 2.58 -9.46
CA ASP A 62 21.08 2.72 -9.00
C ASP A 62 21.94 1.51 -9.41
N LEU A 63 21.42 0.30 -9.24
CA LEU A 63 22.09 -0.92 -9.69
C LEU A 63 22.26 -0.96 -11.21
N LEU A 64 21.23 -0.55 -11.97
CA LEU A 64 21.27 -0.50 -13.43
C LEU A 64 22.40 0.44 -13.92
N ASP A 65 22.53 1.60 -13.30
CA ASP A 65 23.55 2.59 -13.66
C ASP A 65 24.96 2.13 -13.29
N LYS A 66 25.10 1.50 -12.12
CA LYS A 66 26.34 0.83 -11.71
C LYS A 66 26.76 -0.25 -12.71
N LEU A 67 25.85 -1.15 -13.08
CA LEU A 67 26.12 -2.21 -14.05
C LEU A 67 26.47 -1.66 -15.44
N ARG A 68 25.80 -0.61 -15.90
CA ARG A 68 26.12 0.05 -17.18
C ARG A 68 27.51 0.67 -17.20
N THR A 69 27.92 1.26 -16.08
CA THR A 69 29.24 1.90 -15.93
C THR A 69 30.36 0.85 -15.87
N GLN A 70 30.12 -0.25 -15.18
CA GLN A 70 31.10 -1.34 -15.03
C GLN A 70 31.07 -2.35 -16.19
N ARG A 71 30.06 -2.28 -17.06
CA ARG A 71 29.95 -3.15 -18.24
C ARG A 71 31.20 -3.02 -19.12
N PRO A 72 31.87 -4.13 -19.46
CA PRO A 72 32.97 -4.09 -20.42
C PRO A 72 32.55 -3.43 -21.73
N GLY A 73 33.33 -2.47 -22.22
CA GLY A 73 33.14 -1.89 -23.53
C GLY A 73 33.53 -2.85 -24.66
N GLY A 74 32.91 -2.70 -25.83
CA GLY A 74 33.13 -3.54 -27.01
C GLY A 74 31.93 -4.42 -27.35
N THR A 75 32.14 -5.37 -28.26
CA THR A 75 31.11 -6.30 -28.78
C THR A 75 31.45 -7.77 -28.48
N ASP A 76 32.40 -8.03 -27.60
CA ASP A 76 32.90 -9.38 -27.30
C ASP A 76 32.20 -9.94 -26.04
N PRO A 77 31.20 -10.83 -26.21
CA PRO A 77 30.37 -11.31 -25.11
C PRO A 77 31.15 -12.06 -24.03
N GLU A 78 32.32 -12.61 -24.37
CA GLU A 78 33.18 -13.40 -23.48
C GLU A 78 34.20 -12.54 -22.72
N LYS A 79 34.26 -11.23 -23.01
CA LYS A 79 35.16 -10.31 -22.34
C LYS A 79 34.81 -10.16 -20.87
N TRP A 80 35.76 -10.47 -20.01
CA TRP A 80 35.68 -10.21 -18.58
C TRP A 80 35.82 -8.72 -18.25
N GLY A 81 35.12 -8.27 -17.23
CA GLY A 81 35.41 -7.00 -16.58
C GLY A 81 34.97 -6.95 -15.13
N ASN A 82 35.57 -6.02 -14.41
CA ASN A 82 35.40 -5.88 -12.97
C ASN A 82 34.00 -5.32 -12.64
N MET A 83 33.37 -5.88 -11.61
CA MET A 83 32.08 -5.44 -11.06
C MET A 83 32.18 -4.19 -10.20
N GLY A 84 33.29 -3.44 -10.26
CA GLY A 84 33.48 -2.23 -9.48
C GLY A 84 34.87 -1.63 -9.68
N ALA A 85 35.01 -0.37 -9.28
CA ALA A 85 36.30 0.31 -9.26
C ALA A 85 37.28 -0.29 -8.22
N ASP A 86 36.74 -0.86 -7.14
CA ASP A 86 37.48 -1.50 -6.06
C ASP A 86 36.74 -2.73 -5.52
N LYS A 87 37.36 -3.41 -4.54
CA LYS A 87 36.81 -4.62 -3.91
C LYS A 87 35.48 -4.36 -3.20
N ALA A 88 35.30 -3.19 -2.59
CA ALA A 88 34.08 -2.87 -1.85
C ALA A 88 32.91 -2.65 -2.81
N ALA A 89 33.13 -1.88 -3.88
CA ALA A 89 32.15 -1.65 -4.94
C ALA A 89 31.75 -2.96 -5.64
N GLY A 90 32.72 -3.83 -5.93
CA GLY A 90 32.45 -5.15 -6.51
C GLY A 90 31.54 -6.02 -5.63
N ARG A 91 31.81 -6.06 -4.32
CA ARG A 91 30.97 -6.78 -3.34
C ARG A 91 29.57 -6.21 -3.24
N GLU A 92 29.44 -4.88 -3.25
CA GLU A 92 28.16 -4.20 -3.20
C GLU A 92 27.30 -4.53 -4.42
N ILE A 93 27.87 -4.45 -5.62
CA ILE A 93 27.16 -4.76 -6.87
C ILE A 93 26.80 -6.25 -6.91
N TYR A 94 27.70 -7.14 -6.52
CA TYR A 94 27.40 -8.57 -6.42
C TYR A 94 26.23 -8.86 -5.46
N ALA A 95 26.24 -8.27 -4.27
CA ALA A 95 25.16 -8.42 -3.30
C ALA A 95 23.83 -7.85 -3.83
N ALA A 96 23.87 -6.69 -4.48
CA ALA A 96 22.69 -6.04 -5.06
C ALA A 96 22.09 -6.85 -6.22
N VAL A 97 22.90 -7.45 -7.09
CA VAL A 97 22.45 -8.37 -8.16
C VAL A 97 21.75 -9.59 -7.55
N LYS A 98 22.27 -10.14 -6.45
CA LYS A 98 21.67 -11.25 -5.73
C LYS A 98 20.37 -10.87 -5.03
N GLU A 99 20.33 -9.72 -4.36
CA GLU A 99 19.13 -9.17 -3.70
C GLU A 99 18.03 -8.88 -4.72
N ALA A 100 18.40 -8.38 -5.92
CA ALA A 100 17.47 -8.16 -7.01
C ALA A 100 16.88 -9.48 -7.58
N GLY A 101 17.39 -10.64 -7.15
CA GLY A 101 16.91 -11.96 -7.57
C GLY A 101 17.22 -12.26 -9.03
N LEU A 102 18.33 -11.76 -9.55
CA LEU A 102 18.82 -12.08 -10.89
C LEU A 102 19.55 -13.41 -10.87
N THR A 103 19.50 -14.13 -11.98
CA THR A 103 20.22 -15.40 -12.14
C THR A 103 21.72 -15.14 -12.18
N MET A 104 22.46 -15.76 -11.27
CA MET A 104 23.92 -15.76 -11.28
C MET A 104 24.41 -16.88 -12.20
N PRO A 105 25.33 -16.61 -13.13
CA PRO A 105 25.95 -17.65 -13.94
C PRO A 105 26.78 -18.60 -13.07
N THR A 106 26.93 -19.83 -13.54
CA THR A 106 27.68 -20.91 -12.85
C THR A 106 28.64 -21.58 -13.84
N GLY A 107 29.62 -22.31 -13.34
CA GLY A 107 30.62 -22.99 -14.18
C GLY A 107 31.63 -22.00 -14.78
N ASP A 108 31.95 -22.15 -16.06
CA ASP A 108 32.98 -21.34 -16.74
C ASP A 108 32.66 -19.84 -16.84
N ASP A 109 31.40 -19.47 -16.55
CA ASP A 109 30.89 -18.10 -16.52
C ASP A 109 30.66 -17.58 -15.09
N GLU A 110 31.04 -18.35 -14.05
CA GLU A 110 30.81 -17.99 -12.66
C GLU A 110 31.46 -16.65 -12.29
N VAL A 111 30.67 -15.82 -11.61
CA VAL A 111 31.12 -14.55 -11.04
C VAL A 111 32.02 -14.84 -9.85
N ASN A 112 33.30 -14.60 -10.00
CA ASN A 112 34.29 -14.88 -8.96
C ASN A 112 35.14 -13.64 -8.66
N GLU A 113 35.94 -13.71 -7.59
CA GLU A 113 37.02 -12.73 -7.36
C GLU A 113 38.31 -13.34 -7.92
N PRO A 114 38.81 -12.90 -9.09
CA PRO A 114 40.12 -13.33 -9.57
C PRO A 114 41.22 -12.86 -8.60
N GLY A 115 42.47 -13.20 -8.86
CA GLY A 115 43.62 -12.80 -8.02
C GLY A 115 43.79 -11.29 -7.75
N THR A 116 42.98 -10.43 -8.38
CA THR A 116 42.81 -8.98 -8.09
C THR A 116 41.95 -8.70 -6.84
N GLY A 117 41.11 -9.66 -6.42
CA GLY A 117 40.20 -9.59 -5.28
C GLY A 117 38.96 -8.71 -5.52
N ILE A 118 38.63 -8.42 -6.77
CA ILE A 118 37.40 -7.70 -7.17
C ILE A 118 36.54 -8.70 -7.94
N TYR A 119 35.24 -8.79 -7.64
CA TYR A 119 34.34 -9.62 -8.41
C TYR A 119 34.38 -9.22 -9.90
N ASP A 120 34.45 -10.18 -10.81
CA ASP A 120 34.37 -9.94 -12.25
C ASP A 120 33.29 -10.81 -12.91
N ALA A 121 32.80 -10.34 -14.05
CA ALA A 121 31.83 -11.06 -14.84
C ALA A 121 32.06 -10.79 -16.33
N LYS A 122 31.59 -11.73 -17.17
CA LYS A 122 31.64 -11.58 -18.62
C LYS A 122 30.63 -10.54 -19.11
N GLN A 123 30.91 -9.90 -20.24
CA GLN A 123 30.03 -8.89 -20.84
C GLN A 123 28.60 -9.40 -21.05
N LYS A 124 28.43 -10.65 -21.52
CA LYS A 124 27.12 -11.30 -21.66
C LYS A 124 26.32 -11.38 -20.35
N THR A 125 27.00 -11.55 -19.23
CA THR A 125 26.38 -11.62 -17.90
C THR A 125 25.86 -10.24 -17.49
N TYR A 126 26.64 -9.18 -17.71
CA TYR A 126 26.17 -7.80 -17.51
C TYR A 126 24.96 -7.49 -18.37
N ASP A 127 24.97 -7.89 -19.64
CA ASP A 127 23.85 -7.66 -20.56
C ASP A 127 22.57 -8.36 -20.05
N THR A 128 22.69 -9.63 -19.63
CA THR A 128 21.59 -10.39 -19.05
C THR A 128 21.04 -9.73 -17.78
N TRP A 129 21.90 -9.25 -16.89
CA TRP A 129 21.47 -8.54 -15.68
C TRP A 129 20.83 -7.19 -15.98
N ILE A 130 21.40 -6.41 -16.91
CA ILE A 130 20.86 -5.12 -17.35
C ILE A 130 19.45 -5.31 -17.93
N GLU A 131 19.26 -6.32 -18.79
CA GLU A 131 17.94 -6.65 -19.35
C GLU A 131 16.97 -7.11 -18.26
N GLY A 132 17.41 -7.99 -17.35
CA GLY A 132 16.59 -8.46 -16.23
C GLY A 132 16.14 -7.33 -15.29
N ILE A 133 17.03 -6.38 -14.98
CA ILE A 133 16.71 -5.22 -14.15
C ILE A 133 15.75 -4.28 -14.86
N LYS A 134 15.96 -3.99 -16.16
CA LYS A 134 15.01 -3.19 -16.96
C LYS A 134 13.62 -3.82 -16.94
N GLY A 135 13.53 -5.13 -17.19
CA GLY A 135 12.25 -5.85 -17.14
C GLY A 135 11.56 -5.75 -15.77
N LYS A 136 12.32 -5.85 -14.67
CA LYS A 136 11.80 -5.66 -13.31
C LYS A 136 11.32 -4.22 -13.08
N ILE A 137 12.10 -3.21 -13.48
CA ILE A 137 11.72 -1.80 -13.38
C ILE A 137 10.43 -1.54 -14.16
N ASP A 138 10.32 -2.05 -15.39
CA ASP A 138 9.14 -1.86 -16.22
C ASP A 138 7.89 -2.51 -15.60
N SER A 139 8.04 -3.72 -15.04
CA SER A 139 6.96 -4.40 -14.30
C SER A 139 6.53 -3.63 -13.05
N LEU A 140 7.49 -3.11 -12.29
CA LEU A 140 7.23 -2.32 -11.09
C LEU A 140 6.57 -0.97 -11.43
N ASN A 141 7.02 -0.30 -12.48
CA ASN A 141 6.42 0.94 -12.99
C ASN A 141 4.97 0.73 -13.40
N SER A 142 4.67 -0.35 -14.14
CA SER A 142 3.29 -0.69 -14.52
C SER A 142 2.42 -0.92 -13.28
N THR A 143 2.94 -1.64 -12.29
CA THR A 143 2.19 -1.90 -11.05
C THR A 143 2.01 -0.62 -10.22
N GLN A 144 3.02 0.25 -10.15
CA GLN A 144 2.94 1.54 -9.48
C GLN A 144 1.84 2.42 -10.09
N GLN A 145 1.68 2.43 -11.41
CA GLN A 145 0.59 3.17 -12.06
C GLN A 145 -0.78 2.67 -11.60
N LEU A 146 -0.96 1.35 -11.47
CA LEU A 146 -2.19 0.77 -10.91
C LEU A 146 -2.42 1.16 -9.46
N ASP A 147 -1.35 1.14 -8.66
CA ASP A 147 -1.41 1.53 -7.25
C ASP A 147 -1.76 3.01 -7.07
N MET A 148 -1.29 3.89 -7.96
CA MET A 148 -1.70 5.29 -7.99
C MET A 148 -3.18 5.46 -8.36
N ILE A 149 -3.70 4.68 -9.30
CA ILE A 149 -5.15 4.67 -9.63
C ILE A 149 -5.96 4.18 -8.43
N ARG A 150 -5.48 3.15 -7.72
CA ARG A 150 -6.12 2.66 -6.48
C ARG A 150 -6.10 3.71 -5.37
N LEU A 151 -4.98 4.41 -5.18
CA LEU A 151 -4.89 5.52 -4.22
C LEU A 151 -5.88 6.63 -4.52
N GLN A 152 -5.99 7.03 -5.80
CA GLN A 152 -6.98 8.02 -6.22
C GLN A 152 -8.41 7.53 -5.95
N SER A 153 -8.72 6.27 -6.29
CA SER A 153 -10.02 5.67 -6.02
C SER A 153 -10.35 5.59 -4.52
N LEU A 154 -9.39 5.17 -3.70
CA LEU A 154 -9.55 5.10 -2.24
C LEU A 154 -9.73 6.51 -1.64
N THR A 155 -8.98 7.49 -2.14
CA THR A 155 -9.12 8.89 -1.72
C THR A 155 -10.51 9.43 -2.07
N ASN A 156 -11.01 9.16 -3.27
CA ASN A 156 -12.36 9.56 -3.67
C ASN A 156 -13.43 8.88 -2.79
N LYS A 157 -13.34 7.55 -2.58
CA LYS A 157 -14.25 6.81 -1.69
C LYS A 157 -14.22 7.33 -0.26
N ARG A 158 -13.04 7.73 0.23
CA ARG A 158 -12.86 8.33 1.55
C ARG A 158 -13.58 9.68 1.63
N ASN A 159 -13.37 10.56 0.64
CA ASN A 159 -14.00 11.87 0.58
C ASN A 159 -15.54 11.75 0.48
N GLU A 160 -16.05 10.85 -0.37
CA GLU A 160 -17.48 10.55 -0.46
C GLU A 160 -18.04 10.05 0.89
N ALA A 161 -17.33 9.15 1.58
CA ALA A 161 -17.76 8.68 2.89
C ALA A 161 -17.79 9.82 3.93
N PHE A 162 -16.81 10.73 3.90
CA PHE A 162 -16.78 11.93 4.75
C PHE A 162 -17.90 12.92 4.43
N GLU A 163 -18.21 13.14 3.15
CA GLU A 163 -19.34 13.98 2.73
C GLU A 163 -20.68 13.39 3.17
N ILE A 164 -20.87 12.08 2.98
CA ILE A 164 -22.07 11.37 3.45
C ILE A 164 -22.18 11.48 4.97
N MET A 165 -21.08 11.30 5.71
CA MET A 165 -21.06 11.43 7.16
C MET A 165 -21.41 12.86 7.61
N THR A 166 -20.85 13.87 6.96
CA THR A 166 -21.11 15.29 7.27
C THR A 166 -22.56 15.65 6.98
N ASN A 167 -23.09 15.19 5.84
CA ASN A 167 -24.49 15.38 5.47
C ASN A 167 -25.44 14.66 6.43
N PHE A 168 -25.08 13.46 6.89
CA PHE A 168 -25.85 12.71 7.87
C PHE A 168 -25.89 13.43 9.22
N ILE A 169 -24.74 13.87 9.74
CA ILE A 169 -24.65 14.65 10.99
C ILE A 169 -25.45 15.95 10.87
N SER A 170 -25.34 16.66 9.75
CA SER A 170 -26.08 17.91 9.51
C SER A 170 -27.60 17.67 9.49
N LYS A 171 -28.07 16.59 8.85
CA LYS A 171 -29.49 16.21 8.85
C LYS A 171 -29.96 15.80 10.25
N MET A 172 -29.12 15.08 11.01
CA MET A 172 -29.43 14.70 12.38
C MET A 172 -29.53 15.93 13.31
N SER A 173 -28.62 16.90 13.20
CA SER A 173 -28.70 18.16 13.96
C SER A 173 -29.99 18.90 13.66
N LYS A 174 -30.33 19.08 12.37
CA LYS A 174 -31.57 19.73 11.95
C LYS A 174 -32.82 18.97 12.41
N SER A 175 -32.79 17.64 12.40
CA SER A 175 -33.90 16.82 12.92
C SER A 175 -34.09 17.02 14.42
N ARG A 176 -33.00 17.00 15.20
CA ARG A 176 -33.04 17.30 16.64
C ARG A 176 -33.53 18.70 16.93
N GLU A 177 -33.06 19.70 16.19
CA GLU A 177 -33.52 21.09 16.29
C GLU A 177 -35.02 21.21 15.97
N SER A 178 -35.53 20.49 14.97
CA SER A 178 -36.95 20.49 14.64
C SER A 178 -37.81 19.80 15.71
N ILE A 179 -37.33 18.72 16.33
CA ILE A 179 -38.03 18.05 17.44
C ILE A 179 -38.08 18.98 18.66
N VAL A 180 -36.95 19.58 19.04
CA VAL A 180 -36.89 20.54 20.15
C VAL A 180 -37.71 21.80 19.84
N GLY A 181 -37.72 22.25 18.57
CA GLY A 181 -38.50 23.38 18.10
C GLY A 181 -40.01 23.15 18.15
N ASN A 182 -40.48 21.94 17.81
CA ASN A 182 -41.90 21.57 17.92
C ASN A 182 -42.37 21.30 19.36
N MET A 183 -41.44 21.16 20.30
CA MET A 183 -41.74 20.97 21.73
C MET A 183 -41.75 22.28 22.55
N ARG A 184 -41.44 23.43 21.94
CA ARG A 184 -41.57 24.75 22.55
C ARG A 184 -42.85 25.43 22.10
#